data_AF-H2C0S8-F1
#
_entry.id   AF-H2C0S8-F1
#
_cell.length_a   1.000
_cell.length_b   1.000
_cell.length_c   1.000
_cell.angle_alpha   90.00
_cell.angle_beta   90.00
_cell.angle_gamma   90.00
#
_symmetry.space_group_name_H-M   'P 1'
#
loop_
_entity.id
_entity.type
_entity.pdbx_description
1 polymer ?
#
loop_
_entity_poly.entity_id
_entity_poly.type
_entity_poly.pdbx_seq_one_letter_code
_entity_poly.pdbx_strand_id
1 'polypeptide(L)' 'MYKLLYINLGNPTVSGATTIVTELLLRLPMRGVKVDLIELLFKEEEGLLGRYPELKEKVNVIQQLWDFNVT' A
#
# COMPACT_ATOMS: atom_id res chain seq x y z
N MET A 1 -14.01 9.23 -6.25
CA MET A 1 -13.13 8.04 -6.26
C MET A 1 -12.13 8.23 -5.13
N TYR A 2 -12.07 7.29 -4.19
CA TYR A 2 -11.25 7.45 -2.98
C TYR A 2 -9.79 7.06 -3.27
N LYS A 3 -8.85 7.80 -2.69
CA LYS A 3 -7.42 7.48 -2.78
C LYS A 3 -6.86 7.31 -1.38
N LEU A 4 -6.08 6.26 -1.17
CA LEU A 4 -5.39 5.97 0.09
C LEU A 4 -3.89 6.18 -0.12
N LEU A 5 -3.30 7.12 0.61
CA LEU A 5 -1.86 7.31 0.65
C LEU A 5 -1.27 6.37 1.70
N TYR A 6 -0.44 5.44 1.27
CA TYR A 6 0.32 4.55 2.14
C TYR A 6 1.79 4.94 2.11
N ILE A 7 2.28 5.37 3.27
CA ILE A 7 3.69 5.67 3.51
C ILE A 7 4.18 4.67 4.54
N ASN A 8 5.20 3.92 4.17
CA ASN A 8 5.79 2.95 5.05
C ASN A 8 7.02 3.53 5.73
N LEU A 9 6.99 3.60 7.06
CA LEU A 9 8.12 4.05 7.86
C LEU A 9 8.51 2.91 8.81
N GLY A 10 9.59 2.19 8.47
CA GLY A 10 10.10 1.06 9.25
C GLY A 10 9.72 -0.31 8.69
N ASN A 11 9.76 -1.35 9.54
CA ASN A 11 9.54 -2.73 9.07
C ASN A 11 8.05 -3.03 8.85
N PRO A 12 7.61 -3.38 7.63
CA PRO A 12 6.19 -3.48 7.30
C PRO A 12 5.54 -4.76 7.84
N THR A 13 6.33 -5.82 8.01
CA THR A 13 5.86 -7.14 8.44
C THR A 13 5.33 -7.12 9.87
N VAL A 14 5.81 -6.18 10.69
CA VAL A 14 5.40 -5.99 12.08
C VAL A 14 4.56 -4.71 12.27
N SER A 15 4.22 -4.02 11.19
CA SER A 15 3.50 -2.76 11.24
C SER A 15 1.99 -2.99 11.30
N GLY A 16 1.38 -2.60 12.43
CA GLY A 16 -0.08 -2.62 12.56
C GLY A 16 -0.79 -1.73 11.54
N ALA A 17 -0.14 -0.65 11.08
CA ALA A 17 -0.66 0.19 10.02
C ALA A 17 -0.78 -0.57 8.69
N THR A 18 0.22 -1.38 8.36
CA THR A 18 0.21 -2.26 7.18
C THR A 18 -0.94 -3.26 7.27
N THR A 19 -1.13 -3.91 8.44
CA THR A 19 -2.26 -4.82 8.66
C THR A 19 -3.61 -4.14 8.43
N ILE A 20 -3.81 -2.94 9.00
CA ILE A 20 -5.06 -2.19 8.87
C ILE A 20 -5.32 -1.81 7.40
N VAL A 21 -4.30 -1.32 6.70
CA VAL A 21 -4.41 -0.93 5.29
C VAL A 21 -4.77 -2.12 4.42
N THR A 22 -4.09 -3.26 4.59
CA THR A 22 -4.39 -4.49 3.84
C THR A 22 -5.83 -4.95 4.09
N GLU A 23 -6.29 -5.00 5.33
CA GLU A 23 -7.68 -5.38 5.67
C GLU A 23 -8.71 -4.43 5.05
N LEU A 24 -8.44 -3.12 5.05
CA LEU A 24 -9.32 -2.14 4.39
C LEU A 24 -9.41 -2.39 2.89
N LEU A 25 -8.28 -2.58 2.22
CA LEU A 25 -8.23 -2.83 0.78
C LEU A 25 -8.89 -4.16 0.39
N LEU A 26 -8.87 -5.16 1.27
CA LEU A 26 -9.56 -6.43 1.06
C LEU A 26 -11.09 -6.30 1.16
N ARG A 27 -11.59 -5.50 2.11
CA ARG A 27 -13.01 -5.46 2.50
C ARG A 27 -13.81 -4.36 1.81
N LEU A 28 -13.21 -3.22 1.49
CA LEU A 28 -13.90 -2.09 0.86
C LEU A 28 -14.51 -2.44 -0.52
N PRO A 29 -13.81 -3.18 -1.40
CA PRO A 29 -14.39 -3.61 -2.68
C PRO A 29 -15.65 -4.48 -2.50
N MET A 30 -15.70 -5.31 -1.46
CA MET A 30 -16.87 -6.14 -1.13
C MET A 30 -18.10 -5.31 -0.74
N ARG A 31 -17.92 -4.03 -0.42
CA ARG A 31 -18.98 -3.07 -0.08
C ARG A 31 -19.27 -2.08 -1.22
N GLY A 32 -18.74 -2.34 -2.42
CA GLY A 32 -18.88 -1.45 -3.58
C GLY A 32 -18.00 -0.20 -3.51
N VAL A 33 -17.06 -0.13 -2.58
CA VAL A 33 -16.13 1.01 -2.43
C VAL A 33 -14.82 0.69 -3.14
N LYS A 34 -14.53 1.41 -4.22
CA LYS A 34 -13.23 1.35 -4.91
C LYS A 34 -12.28 2.39 -4.36
N VAL A 35 -11.05 1.97 -4.09
CA VAL A 35 -9.96 2.79 -3.58
C VAL A 35 -8.75 2.60 -4.49
N ASP A 36 -8.10 3.69 -4.89
CA ASP A 36 -6.76 3.63 -5.47
C ASP A 36 -5.73 3.73 -4.33
N LEU A 37 -4.70 2.89 -4.36
CA LEU A 37 -3.59 2.96 -3.40
C LEU A 37 -2.44 3.75 -4.03
N ILE A 38 -2.00 4.80 -3.35
CA ILE A 38 -0.77 5.52 -3.67
C ILE A 38 0.28 5.03 -2.70
N GLU A 39 1.31 4.35 -3.19
CA GLU A 39 2.43 3.88 -2.37
C GLU A 39 3.63 4.80 -2.54
N LEU A 40 4.16 5.28 -1.42
CA LEU A 40 5.49 5.89 -1.37
C LEU A 40 6.47 4.85 -0.84
N LEU A 41 7.41 4.45 -1.68
CA LEU A 41 8.40 3.41 -1.38
C LEU A 41 9.81 3.97 -1.47
N PHE A 42 10.69 3.54 -0.57
CA PHE A 42 12.12 3.71 -0.76
C PHE A 42 12.62 2.76 -1.86
N LYS A 43 13.73 3.12 -2.51
CA LYS A 43 14.26 2.46 -3.72
C LYS A 43 14.45 0.92 -3.58
N GLU A 44 14.69 0.44 -2.37
CA GLU A 44 14.94 -0.98 -2.07
C GLU A 44 13.74 -1.67 -1.39
N GLU A 45 12.63 -0.96 -1.17
CA GLU A 45 11.48 -1.51 -0.48
C GLU A 45 10.50 -2.22 -1.43
N GLU A 46 10.04 -3.39 -0.98
CA GLU A 46 8.94 -4.09 -1.61
C GLU A 46 7.59 -3.42 -1.26
N GLY A 47 6.84 -3.09 -2.31
CA GLY A 47 5.49 -2.53 -2.22
C GLY A 47 4.45 -3.50 -1.67
N LEU A 48 3.25 -2.97 -1.38
CA LEU A 48 2.18 -3.74 -0.73
C LEU A 48 1.71 -4.92 -1.59
N LEU A 49 1.67 -4.75 -2.93
CA LEU A 49 1.29 -5.84 -3.86
C LEU A 49 2.33 -6.96 -4.00
N GLY A 50 3.60 -6.68 -3.73
CA GLY A 50 4.63 -7.73 -3.67
C GLY A 50 4.40 -8.62 -2.47
N ARG A 51 4.11 -7.98 -1.32
CA ARG A 51 3.90 -8.64 -0.03
C ARG A 51 2.52 -9.31 0.11
N TYR A 52 1.48 -8.76 -0.53
CA TYR A 52 0.10 -9.27 -0.48
C TYR A 52 -0.49 -9.43 -1.89
N PRO A 53 -0.16 -10.54 -2.59
CA PRO A 53 -0.58 -10.76 -3.99
C PRO A 53 -2.10 -10.76 -4.22
N GLU A 54 -2.87 -11.13 -3.20
CA GLU A 54 -4.34 -11.15 -3.22
C GLU A 54 -4.99 -9.77 -3.42
N LEU A 55 -4.21 -8.69 -3.26
CA LEU A 55 -4.66 -7.32 -3.51
C LEU A 55 -4.65 -6.95 -5.00
N LYS A 56 -3.88 -7.65 -5.85
CA LYS A 56 -3.64 -7.25 -7.27
C LYS A 56 -4.91 -7.07 -8.08
N GLU A 57 -5.95 -7.85 -7.81
CA GLU A 57 -7.23 -7.78 -8.54
C GLU A 57 -8.24 -6.82 -7.88
N LYS A 58 -7.91 -6.30 -6.69
CA LYS A 58 -8.83 -5.54 -5.83
C LYS A 58 -8.54 -4.06 -5.78
N VAL A 59 -7.27 -3.69 -6.00
CA VAL A 59 -6.79 -2.33 -5.86
C VAL A 59 -5.96 -1.93 -7.07
N ASN A 60 -6.16 -0.70 -7.54
CA ASN A 60 -5.27 -0.08 -8.50
C ASN A 60 -4.16 0.65 -7.73
N VAL A 61 -2.90 0.44 -8.12
CA VAL A 61 -1.74 0.98 -7.40
C VAL A 61 -0.98 1.99 -8.24
N ILE A 62 -0.70 3.13 -7.62
CA ILE A 62 0.12 4.21 -8.15
C ILE A 62 1.39 4.26 -7.29
N GLN A 63 2.48 3.67 -7.79
CA GLN A 63 3.76 3.66 -7.07
C GLN A 63 4.56 4.93 -7.37
N GLN A 64 5.12 5.55 -6.34
CA GLN A 64 6.12 6.60 -6.46
C GLN A 64 7.36 6.20 -5.65
N LEU A 65 8.49 6.13 -6.35
CA LEU A 65 9.78 5.85 -5.74
C LEU A 65 10.39 7.14 -5.21
N TRP A 66 10.88 7.09 -3.96
CA TRP A 66 11.58 8.19 -3.33
C TRP A 66 13.07 7.86 -3.19
N ASP A 67 13.91 8.76 -3.72
CA ASP A 67 15.36 8.79 -3.49
C ASP A 67 15.65 9.77 -2.35
N PHE A 68 15.61 9.28 -1.10
CA PHE A 68 16.12 10.05 0.03
C PHE A 68 17.64 9.83 0.13
N ASN A 69 18.42 10.71 -0.50
CA ASN A 69 19.81 10.92 -0.09
C ASN A 69 19.80 11.71 1.24
N VAL A 70 19.49 11.04 2.35
CA VAL A 70 19.79 11.60 3.67
C VAL A 70 21.25 11.31 3.94
N THR A 71 22.07 12.33 3.71
CA THR A 71 23.49 12.36 4.10
C THR A 71 23.62 12.65 5.59
#